data_AF-A0A837ANY0-F1
#
_entry.id   AF-A0A837ANY0-F1
#
_cell.length_a   1.000
_cell.length_b   1.000
_cell.length_c   1.000
_cell.angle_alpha   90.00
_cell.angle_beta   90.00
_cell.angle_gamma   90.00
#
_symmetry.space_group_name_H-M   'P 1'
#
loop_
_entity.id
_entity.type
_entity.pdbx_description
1 polymer ?
#
loop_
_entity_poly.entity_id
_entity_poly.type
_entity_poly.pdbx_seq_one_letter_code
_entity_poly.pdbx_strand_id
1 'polypeptide(L)'
;CHDGDGARLLQVVAALAEFSPDWSGVLEALAEALHRVQVQQLVPSVAFVGDGIDPTPFAAQLRPEVVQLWYQMALNGRRDLYLAPSPRAGFEMAVLRMLAFRPAAAVPAGGSDDGRGATAMT
;
A
#
# COMPACT_ATOMS: atom_id res chain seq x y z
N CYS A 1 3.63 5.40 14.68
CA CYS A 1 2.73 6.58 14.61
C CYS A 1 3.29 7.67 13.70
N HIS A 2 3.58 7.32 12.45
CA HIS A 2 3.62 8.23 11.29
C HIS A 2 3.64 7.34 10.02
N ASP A 3 2.80 6.30 10.00
CA ASP A 3 2.98 5.19 9.08
C ASP A 3 2.24 5.44 7.78
N GLY A 4 2.80 6.38 7.03
CA GLY A 4 2.59 6.71 5.64
C GLY A 4 2.72 8.21 5.45
N ASP A 5 3.95 8.56 5.11
CA ASP A 5 4.45 9.89 4.88
C ASP A 5 4.24 10.24 3.40
N GLY A 6 3.21 11.05 3.15
CA GLY A 6 2.91 11.53 1.80
C GLY A 6 4.02 12.45 1.24
N ALA A 7 4.70 13.19 2.11
CA ALA A 7 5.82 14.03 1.69
C ALA A 7 6.99 13.16 1.22
N ARG A 8 7.32 12.10 1.97
CA ARG A 8 8.35 11.14 1.55
C ARG A 8 7.97 10.40 0.28
N LEU A 9 6.71 10.02 0.11
CA LEU A 9 6.23 9.40 -1.13
C LEU A 9 6.47 10.30 -2.34
N LEU A 10 6.06 11.57 -2.26
CA LEU A 10 6.25 12.51 -3.36
C LEU A 10 7.73 12.86 -3.60
N GLN A 11 8.57 12.85 -2.56
CA GLN A 11 10.03 12.94 -2.72
C GLN A 11 10.60 11.77 -3.50
N VAL A 12 10.16 10.54 -3.23
CA VAL A 12 10.59 9.35 -3.99
C VAL A 12 10.12 9.45 -5.44
N VAL A 13 8.89 9.89 -5.69
CA VAL A 13 8.39 10.15 -7.05
C VAL A 13 9.26 11.19 -7.76
N ALA A 14 9.61 12.28 -7.07
CA ALA A 14 10.46 13.33 -7.63
C ALA A 14 11.86 12.79 -7.98
N ALA A 15 12.47 11.99 -7.11
CA ALA A 15 13.77 11.37 -7.36
C ALA A 15 13.72 10.38 -8.54
N LEU A 16 12.65 9.59 -8.66
CA LEU A 16 12.45 8.74 -9.84
C LEU A 16 12.36 9.56 -11.13
N ALA A 17 11.67 10.70 -11.08
CA ALA A 17 11.49 11.57 -12.24
C ALA A 17 12.81 12.13 -12.81
N GLU A 18 13.87 12.23 -12.01
CA GLU A 18 15.20 12.68 -12.45
C GLU A 18 15.80 11.77 -13.53
N PHE A 19 15.40 10.49 -13.57
CA PHE A 19 15.90 9.50 -14.51
C PHE A 19 14.98 9.27 -15.71
N SER A 20 13.98 10.13 -15.93
CA SER A 20 12.97 10.00 -17.01
C SER A 20 12.32 8.61 -17.06
N PRO A 21 11.61 8.19 -16.00
CA PRO A 21 11.13 6.82 -15.87
C PRO A 21 9.94 6.59 -16.81
N ASP A 22 9.85 5.36 -17.34
CA ASP A 22 8.59 4.86 -17.89
C ASP A 22 7.63 4.58 -16.73
N TRP A 23 6.72 5.53 -16.47
CA TRP A 23 5.72 5.43 -15.40
C TRP A 23 4.82 4.19 -15.53
N SER A 24 4.56 3.72 -16.76
CA SER A 24 3.81 2.49 -16.97
C SER A 24 4.62 1.28 -16.51
N GLY A 25 5.90 1.22 -16.89
CA GLY A 25 6.85 0.21 -16.44
C GLY A 25 7.07 0.21 -14.92
N VAL A 26 7.10 1.38 -14.27
CA VAL A 26 7.20 1.46 -12.80
C VAL A 26 5.95 0.87 -12.13
N LEU A 27 4.75 1.20 -12.62
CA LEU A 27 3.52 0.61 -12.09
C LEU A 27 3.41 -0.89 -12.39
N GLU A 28 3.95 -1.35 -13.51
CA GLU A 28 4.06 -2.77 -13.84
C GLU A 28 4.96 -3.51 -12.87
N ALA A 29 6.17 -3.00 -12.63
CA ALA A 29 7.09 -3.57 -11.64
C ALA A 29 6.49 -3.58 -10.22
N LEU A 30 5.76 -2.52 -9.86
CA LEU A 30 5.03 -2.47 -8.58
C LEU A 30 3.92 -3.53 -8.52
N ALA A 31 3.15 -3.71 -9.59
CA ALA A 31 2.11 -4.73 -9.66
C ALA A 31 2.70 -6.15 -9.56
N GLU A 32 3.84 -6.40 -10.21
CA GLU A 32 4.55 -7.68 -10.11
C GLU A 32 5.03 -7.96 -8.68
N ALA A 33 5.62 -6.97 -8.01
CA ALA A 33 6.03 -7.09 -6.62
C ALA A 33 4.84 -7.41 -5.69
N LEU A 34 3.73 -6.70 -5.85
CA LEU A 34 2.49 -6.95 -5.09
C LEU A 34 1.91 -8.34 -5.39
N HIS A 35 1.99 -8.81 -6.63
CA HIS A 35 1.58 -10.16 -7.00
C HIS A 35 2.40 -11.22 -6.26
N ARG A 36 3.74 -11.08 -6.22
CA ARG A 36 4.60 -12.02 -5.48
C ARG A 36 4.24 -12.06 -3.99
N VAL A 37 3.96 -10.89 -3.39
CA VAL A 37 3.47 -10.80 -2.00
C VAL A 37 2.14 -11.54 -1.83
N GLN A 38 1.17 -11.31 -2.72
CA GLN A 38 -0.13 -11.94 -2.66
C GLN A 38 -0.05 -13.46 -2.78
N VAL A 39 0.79 -13.96 -3.68
CA VAL A 39 1.04 -15.40 -3.85
C VAL A 39 1.71 -15.98 -2.61
N GLN A 40 2.71 -15.30 -2.03
CA GLN A 40 3.34 -15.74 -0.79
C GLN A 40 2.34 -15.85 0.38
N GLN A 41 1.35 -14.95 0.44
CA GLN A 41 0.32 -14.94 1.47
C GLN A 41 -0.74 -16.04 1.29
N LEU A 42 -1.20 -16.27 0.06
CA LEU A 42 -2.33 -17.18 -0.21
C LEU A 42 -1.89 -18.58 -0.63
N VAL A 43 -0.69 -18.72 -1.18
CA VAL A 43 -0.14 -19.99 -1.67
C VAL A 43 1.31 -20.16 -1.18
N PRO A 44 1.53 -20.39 0.14
CA PRO A 44 2.87 -20.43 0.72
C PRO A 44 3.76 -21.56 0.21
N SER A 45 3.20 -22.54 -0.51
CA SER A 45 3.93 -23.62 -1.16
C SER A 45 4.74 -23.16 -2.38
N VAL A 46 4.45 -21.96 -2.92
CA VAL A 46 5.23 -21.38 -4.02
C VAL A 46 6.51 -20.79 -3.44
N ALA A 47 7.65 -21.36 -3.83
CA ALA A 47 8.96 -20.80 -3.51
C ALA A 47 9.36 -19.78 -4.58
N PHE A 48 9.71 -18.57 -4.15
CA PHE A 48 10.33 -17.57 -5.02
C PHE A 48 11.84 -17.78 -5.00
N VAL A 49 12.41 -18.21 -6.12
CA VAL A 49 13.86 -18.43 -6.29
C VAL A 49 14.34 -17.58 -7.46
N GLY A 50 15.43 -16.84 -7.28
CA GLY A 50 16.03 -15.99 -8.32
C GLY A 50 15.79 -14.50 -8.11
N ASP A 51 15.90 -13.73 -9.19
CA ASP A 51 15.90 -12.27 -9.15
C ASP A 51 14.52 -11.68 -8.80
N GLY A 52 14.56 -10.53 -8.12
CA GLY A 52 13.38 -9.75 -7.72
C GLY A 52 13.32 -9.48 -6.22
N ILE A 53 12.23 -8.82 -5.80
CA ILE A 53 12.00 -8.50 -4.39
C ILE A 53 11.60 -9.78 -3.64
N ASP A 54 12.25 -10.03 -2.50
CA ASP A 54 11.80 -11.06 -1.56
C ASP A 54 10.45 -10.63 -0.95
N PRO A 55 9.34 -11.37 -1.22
CA PRO A 55 8.03 -11.00 -0.73
C PRO A 55 7.84 -11.32 0.76
N THR A 56 8.68 -12.17 1.34
CA THR A 56 8.56 -12.69 2.71
C THR A 56 8.38 -11.59 3.77
N PRO A 57 9.24 -10.55 3.85
CA PRO A 57 9.08 -9.50 4.85
C PRO A 57 7.78 -8.69 4.68
N PHE A 58 7.28 -8.53 3.45
CA PHE A 58 6.07 -7.77 3.16
C PHE A 58 4.79 -8.59 3.41
N ALA A 59 4.83 -9.88 3.08
CA ALA A 59 3.73 -10.82 3.28
C ALA A 59 3.31 -10.93 4.75
N ALA A 60 4.25 -10.80 5.69
CA ALA A 60 3.98 -10.82 7.13
C ALA A 60 3.41 -9.50 7.68
N GLN A 61 3.66 -8.36 7.01
CA GLN A 61 3.32 -7.02 7.52
C GLN A 61 2.02 -6.46 6.91
N LEU A 62 1.65 -6.92 5.72
CA LEU A 62 0.49 -6.42 4.98
C LEU A 62 -0.69 -7.37 5.12
N ARG A 63 -1.91 -6.82 5.17
CA ARG A 63 -3.12 -7.64 5.08
C ARG A 63 -3.35 -8.06 3.62
N PRO A 64 -3.75 -9.30 3.33
CA PRO A 64 -3.99 -9.76 1.95
C PRO A 64 -4.95 -8.88 1.16
N GLU A 65 -6.00 -8.36 1.78
CA GLU A 65 -7.00 -7.52 1.11
C GLU A 65 -6.40 -6.17 0.66
N VAL A 66 -5.43 -5.66 1.42
CA VAL A 66 -4.73 -4.40 1.09
C VAL A 66 -3.77 -4.62 -0.06
N VAL A 67 -3.04 -5.74 -0.06
CA VAL A 67 -2.15 -6.12 -1.16
C VAL A 67 -2.94 -6.24 -2.45
N GLN A 68 -4.08 -6.94 -2.42
CA GLN A 68 -4.96 -7.08 -3.57
C GLN A 68 -5.54 -5.74 -4.04
N LEU A 69 -5.94 -4.86 -3.11
CA LEU A 69 -6.45 -3.53 -3.42
C LEU A 69 -5.38 -2.66 -4.11
N TRP A 70 -4.16 -2.63 -3.56
CA TRP A 70 -3.04 -1.91 -4.16
C TRP A 70 -2.64 -2.48 -5.51
N TYR A 71 -2.70 -3.81 -5.68
CA TYR A 71 -2.44 -4.45 -6.98
C TYR A 71 -3.44 -3.95 -8.04
N GLN A 72 -4.73 -3.92 -7.72
CA GLN A 72 -5.76 -3.37 -8.62
C GLN A 72 -5.54 -1.88 -8.92
N MET A 73 -5.14 -1.09 -7.92
CA MET A 73 -4.80 0.33 -8.12
C MET A 73 -3.60 0.53 -9.05
N ALA A 74 -2.59 -0.35 -9.00
CA ALA A 74 -1.45 -0.28 -9.90
C ALA A 74 -1.88 -0.55 -11.36
N LEU A 75 -2.70 -1.59 -11.58
CA LEU A 75 -3.23 -1.92 -12.90
C LEU A 75 -4.12 -0.81 -13.47
N ASN A 76 -5.01 -0.25 -12.65
CA ASN A 76 -5.88 0.85 -13.06
C ASN A 76 -5.08 2.13 -13.30
N GLY A 77 -4.10 2.42 -12.45
CA GLY A 77 -3.18 3.55 -12.62
C GLY A 77 -2.50 3.54 -13.98
N ARG A 78 -2.03 2.37 -14.47
CA ARG A 78 -1.43 2.23 -15.81
C ARG A 78 -2.39 2.66 -16.93
N ARG A 79 -3.66 2.27 -16.81
CA ARG A 79 -4.71 2.64 -17.79
C ARG A 79 -5.00 4.13 -17.75
N ASP A 80 -5.01 4.70 -16.55
CA ASP A 80 -5.30 6.11 -16.31
C ASP A 80 -4.15 7.04 -16.74
N LEU A 81 -2.91 6.54 -16.89
CA LEU A 81 -1.74 7.35 -17.24
C LEU A 81 -1.95 8.19 -18.51
N TYR A 82 -2.57 7.61 -19.54
CA TYR A 82 -2.81 8.28 -20.82
C TYR A 82 -3.99 9.27 -20.78
N LEU A 83 -4.85 9.17 -19.77
CA LEU A 83 -6.00 10.05 -19.57
C LEU A 83 -5.66 11.22 -18.64
N ALA A 84 -4.57 11.12 -17.89
CA ALA A 84 -4.14 12.13 -16.93
C ALA A 84 -3.56 13.38 -17.64
N PRO A 85 -3.57 14.55 -16.99
CA PRO A 85 -2.97 15.78 -17.52
C PRO A 85 -1.48 15.64 -17.86
N SER A 86 -0.78 14.76 -17.15
CA SER A 86 0.55 14.30 -17.50
C SER A 86 0.76 12.87 -16.97
N PRO A 87 1.65 12.07 -17.58
CA PRO A 87 1.97 10.72 -17.08
C PRO A 87 2.42 10.72 -15.62
N ARG A 88 3.23 11.71 -15.22
CA ARG A 88 3.66 11.89 -13.84
C ARG A 88 2.48 12.14 -12.90
N ALA A 89 1.56 13.02 -13.26
CA ALA A 89 0.38 13.29 -12.44
C ALA A 89 -0.51 12.05 -12.30
N GLY A 90 -0.66 11.25 -13.37
CA GLY A 90 -1.37 9.97 -13.33
C GLY A 90 -0.71 8.98 -12.36
N PHE A 91 0.63 8.89 -12.39
CA PHE A 91 1.39 8.07 -11.45
C PHE A 91 1.25 8.54 -10.01
N GLU A 92 1.44 9.84 -9.75
CA GLU A 92 1.27 10.45 -8.43
C GLU A 92 -0.12 10.14 -7.85
N MET A 93 -1.18 10.29 -8.66
CA MET A 93 -2.54 9.96 -8.24
C MET A 93 -2.72 8.47 -7.95
N ALA A 94 -2.09 7.57 -8.70
CA ALA A 94 -2.15 6.13 -8.43
C ALA A 94 -1.54 5.80 -7.06
N VAL A 95 -0.34 6.31 -6.76
CA VAL A 95 0.34 6.03 -5.48
C VAL A 95 -0.29 6.78 -4.31
N LEU A 96 -0.85 7.97 -4.52
CA LEU A 96 -1.61 8.70 -3.50
C LEU A 96 -2.90 7.99 -3.12
N ARG A 97 -3.59 7.33 -4.08
CA ARG A 97 -4.74 6.48 -3.77
C ARG A 97 -4.31 5.30 -2.89
N MET A 98 -3.22 4.61 -3.23
CA MET A 98 -2.69 3.52 -2.39
C MET A 98 -2.39 4.01 -0.96
N LEU A 99 -1.75 5.18 -0.86
CA LEU A 99 -1.48 5.84 0.42
C LEU A 99 -2.77 6.21 1.18
N ALA A 100 -3.85 6.61 0.51
CA ALA A 100 -5.12 6.90 1.18
C ALA A 100 -5.79 5.64 1.74
N PHE A 101 -5.61 4.49 1.09
CA PHE A 101 -6.18 3.19 1.50
C PHE A 101 -5.23 2.36 2.38
N ARG A 102 -4.49 3.03 3.27
CA ARG A 102 -3.73 2.37 4.34
C ARG A 102 -4.70 1.92 5.45
N PRO A 103 -4.57 0.70 6.00
CA PRO A 103 -5.22 0.39 7.27
C PRO A 103 -4.65 1.35 8.31
N ALA A 104 -5.48 2.23 8.87
CA ALA A 104 -5.12 2.80 10.16
C ALA A 104 -4.89 1.62 11.10
N ALA A 105 -3.74 1.59 11.78
CA ALA A 105 -3.53 0.69 12.91
C ALA A 105 -4.81 0.78 13.75
N ALA A 106 -5.48 -0.37 13.92
CA ALA A 106 -6.85 -0.45 14.43
C ALA A 106 -7.04 0.59 15.53
N VAL A 107 -7.80 1.65 15.23
CA VAL A 107 -8.39 2.46 16.29
C VAL A 107 -9.19 1.43 17.08
N PRO A 108 -8.87 1.14 18.35
CA PRO A 108 -9.73 0.26 19.12
C PRO A 108 -11.09 0.92 19.05
N ALA A 109 -12.06 0.22 18.45
CA ALA A 109 -13.45 0.60 18.57
C ALA A 109 -13.65 0.76 20.07
N GLY A 110 -13.90 2.00 20.51
CA GLY A 110 -14.00 2.35 21.92
C GLY A 110 -15.00 1.40 22.56
N GLY A 111 -14.46 0.39 23.22
CA GLY A 111 -15.19 -0.58 24.00
C GLY A 111 -15.72 0.18 25.20
N SER A 112 -17.01 0.46 25.13
CA SER A 112 -17.97 0.23 26.20
C SER A 112 -17.54 0.67 27.60
N ASP A 113 -18.16 1.77 28.04
CA ASP A 113 -19.07 1.73 29.20
C ASP A 113 -18.79 0.59 30.19
N ASP A 114 -18.07 0.89 31.27
CA ASP A 114 -18.05 0.02 32.45
C ASP A 114 -18.05 0.87 33.73
N GLY A 115 -19.24 0.95 34.32
CA GLY A 115 -19.44 0.82 35.77
C GLY A 115 -18.87 1.91 36.68
N ARG A 116 -19.57 3.05 36.82
CA ARG A 116 -19.53 3.82 38.08
C ARG A 116 -20.70 3.41 38.97
N GLY A 117 -20.53 2.25 39.59
CA GLY A 117 -21.34 1.77 40.69
C GLY A 117 -21.26 2.73 41.88
N ALA A 118 -22.42 2.93 42.50
CA ALA A 118 -22.59 3.57 43.78
C ALA A 118 -21.71 2.93 44.86
N THR A 119 -21.14 3.74 45.76
CA THR A 119 -21.00 3.37 47.18
C THR A 119 -20.99 4.64 48.02
N ALA A 120 -21.96 4.70 48.93
CA ALA A 120 -22.09 5.68 50.00
C ALA A 120 -21.14 5.35 51.16
N MET A 121 -21.02 6.31 52.09
CA MET A 121 -20.59 6.15 53.49
C MET A 121 -19.09 6.30 53.79
N THR A 122 -18.71 7.48 54.29
CA THR A 122 -18.19 7.71 55.66
C THR A 122 -18.23 9.21 55.95
#